data_AF-A0A4Q0VTN6-F1
#
_entry.id   AF-A0A4Q0VTN6-F1
#
_cell.length_a   1.000
_cell.length_b   1.000
_cell.length_c   1.000
_cell.angle_alpha   90.00
_cell.angle_beta   90.00
_cell.angle_gamma   90.00
#
_symmetry.space_group_name_H-M   'P 1'
#
loop_
_entity.id
_entity.type
_entity.pdbx_description
1 polymer ?
#
loop_
_entity_poly.entity_id
_entity_poly.type
_entity_poly.pdbx_seq_one_letter_code
_entity_poly.pdbx_strand_id
1 'polypeptide(L)' 'MPDWLQKQLKNAFLEKNRQQIRLLNQCWYYYHRRYEPEKTQNKNRA' A
#
# COMPACT_ATOMS: atom_id res chain seq x y z
N MET A 1 -0.82 1.77 -7.73
CA MET A 1 -0.42 2.68 -6.64
C MET A 1 -0.27 4.07 -7.20
N PRO A 2 -0.84 5.13 -6.61
CA PRO A 2 -0.75 6.48 -7.16
C PRO A 2 0.69 6.98 -7.24
N ASP A 3 0.98 7.83 -8.22
CA ASP A 3 2.32 8.39 -8.45
C ASP A 3 2.87 9.13 -7.22
N TRP A 4 1.99 9.80 -6.46
CA TRP A 4 2.37 10.51 -5.23
C TRP A 4 2.87 9.54 -4.14
N LEU A 5 2.23 8.38 -4.01
CA LEU A 5 2.60 7.38 -3.01
C LEU A 5 3.90 6.66 -3.42
N GLN A 6 4.11 6.47 -4.73
CA GLN A 6 5.35 5.91 -5.26
C GLN A 6 6.55 6.82 -5.00
N LYS A 7 6.38 8.14 -5.17
CA LYS A 7 7.41 9.13 -4.81
C LYS A 7 7.77 9.07 -3.33
N GLN A 8 6.78 8.93 -2.44
CA GLN A 8 7.01 8.79 -1.00
C GLN A 8 7.77 7.50 -0.64
N LEU A 9 7.43 6.37 -1.27
CA LEU A 9 8.18 5.12 -1.07
C LEU A 9 9.63 5.23 -1.55
N LYS A 10 9.87 5.88 -2.69
CA LYS A 10 11.23 6.08 -3.22
C LYS A 10 12.09 6.89 -2.25
N ASN A 11 11.55 7.97 -1.67
CA ASN A 11 12.26 8.77 -0.68
C ASN A 11 12.51 7.99 0.61
N ALA A 12 11.50 7.30 1.14
CA ALA A 12 11.64 6.47 2.33
C ALA A 12 12.66 5.33 2.15
N PHE A 13 12.79 4.79 0.93
CA PHE A 13 13.81 3.81 0.58
C PHE A 13 15.22 4.40 0.60
N LEU A 14 15.41 5.58 0.01
CA LEU A 14 16.70 6.29 0.02
C LEU A 14 17.14 6.65 1.44
N GLU A 15 16.19 7.07 2.29
CA GLU A 15 16.40 7.36 3.71
C GLU A 15 16.54 6.10 4.58
N LYS A 16 16.39 4.90 3.99
CA LYS A 16 16.36 3.60 4.69
C LYS A 16 15.34 3.54 5.83
N ASN A 17 14.28 4.34 5.76
CA ASN A 17 13.22 4.41 6.75
C ASN A 17 12.22 3.25 6.58
N ARG A 18 12.57 2.09 7.13
CA ARG A 18 11.76 0.86 7.06
C ARG A 18 10.36 1.02 7.67
N GLN A 19 10.22 1.88 8.68
CA GLN A 19 8.93 2.12 9.34
C GLN A 19 7.99 2.85 8.39
N GLN A 20 8.47 3.90 7.73
CA GLN A 20 7.71 4.67 6.76
C GLN A 20 7.32 3.81 5.54
N ILE A 21 8.22 2.95 5.06
CA ILE A 21 7.90 2.00 3.97
C ILE A 21 6.74 1.06 4.37
N ARG A 22 6.77 0.51 5.59
CA ARG A 22 5.68 -0.35 6.09
C ARG A 22 4.35 0.40 6.16
N LEU A 23 4.37 1.61 6.71
CA LEU A 23 3.16 2.44 6.81
C LEU A 23 2.60 2.78 5.42
N LEU A 24 3.44 3.25 4.49
CA LEU A 24 3.01 3.61 3.14
C LEU A 24 2.44 2.40 2.38
N ASN A 25 3.01 1.22 2.57
CA ASN A 25 2.46 -0.02 2.00
C ASN A 25 1.12 -0.41 2.63
N GLN A 26 0.94 -0.23 3.94
CA GLN A 26 -0.35 -0.44 4.60
C GLN A 26 -1.41 0.57 4.11
N CYS A 27 -1.03 1.83 3.95
CA CYS A 27 -1.90 2.86 3.38
C CYS A 27 -2.32 2.50 1.94
N TRP A 28 -1.37 2.04 1.10
CA TRP A 28 -1.69 1.55 -0.24
C TRP A 28 -2.68 0.39 -0.20
N TYR A 29 -2.47 -0.59 0.68
CA TYR A 29 -3.36 -1.74 0.80
C TYR A 29 -4.79 -1.32 1.17
N TYR A 30 -4.94 -0.42 2.15
CA TYR A 30 -6.25 0.11 2.54
C TYR A 30 -6.92 0.92 1.41
N TYR A 31 -6.15 1.80 0.77
CA TYR A 31 -6.64 2.59 -0.36
C TYR A 31 -7.08 1.68 -1.51
N HIS A 32 -6.24 0.73 -1.91
CA HIS A 32 -6.55 -0.21 -2.99
C HIS A 32 -7.80 -1.02 -2.68
N ARG A 33 -7.93 -1.55 -1.46
CA ARG A 33 -9.12 -2.30 -1.02
C ARG A 33 -10.40 -1.48 -1.01
N ARG A 34 -10.32 -0.16 -0.78
CA ARG A 34 -11.48 0.73 -0.73
C ARG A 34 -11.90 1.24 -2.11
N TYR A 35 -10.99 1.27 -3.07
CA TYR A 35 -11.22 1.80 -4.41
C TYR A 35 -11.24 0.72 -5.51
N GLU A 36 -10.97 -0.54 -5.19
CA GLU A 36 -11.29 -1.64 -6.11
C GLU A 36 -12.81 -1.91 -6.09
N PRO A 37 -13.49 -1.83 -7.24
CA PRO A 37 -14.88 -2.26 -7.34
C PRO A 37 -14.90 -3.77 -7.08
N GLU A 38 -15.58 -4.17 -6.01
CA GLU A 38 -15.74 -5.54 -5.49
C GLU A 38 -15.42 -6.65 -6.51
N LYS A 39 -14.15 -7.04 -6.61
CA LYS A 39 -13.77 -8.33 -7.20
C LYS A 39 -13.20 -9.19 -6.08
N THR A 40 -14.14 -9.89 -5.43
CA THR A 40 -13.91 -11.17 -4.77
C THR A 40 -13.31 -11.09 -3.36
N GLN A 41 -14.16 -10.79 -2.38
CA GLN A 41 -14.08 -11.45 -1.08
C GLN A 41 -14.42 -12.94 -1.26
N ASN A 42 -13.43 -13.75 -1.66
CA ASN A 42 -13.45 -15.20 -1.49
C ASN A 42 -12.01 -15.71 -1.53
N LYS A 43 -11.32 -15.54 -0.41
CA LYS A 43 -10.12 -16.33 -0.09
C LYS A 43 -10.16 -16.64 1.41
N ASN A 44 -10.85 -17.75 1.70
CA ASN A 44 -10.46 -18.77 2.66
C ASN A 44 -10.00 -18.25 4.03
N ARG A 45 -10.97 -18.12 4.94
CA ARG A 45 -10.77 -18.62 6.31
C ARG A 45 -10.75 -20.15 6.19
N ALA A 46 -9.56 -20.73 6.11
CA ALA A 46 -9.30 -22.14 6.33
C ALA A 46 -8.39 -22.25 7.55
#